data_AF-A0A355W8E1-F1
#
_entry.id   AF-A0A355W8E1-F1
#
_cell.length_a   1.000
_cell.length_b   1.000
_cell.length_c   1.000
_cell.angle_alpha   90.00
_cell.angle_beta   90.00
_cell.angle_gamma   90.00
#
_symmetry.space_group_name_H-M   'P 1'
#
loop_
_entity.id
_entity.type
_entity.pdbx_description
1 polymer ?
#
loop_
_entity_poly.entity_id
_entity_poly.type
_entity_poly.pdbx_seq_one_letter_code
_entity_poly.pdbx_strand_id
1 'polypeptide(L)'
;PWFISTLFKAPGPITAPASLSVDEKENAWVFFGTGRYFTDDDAANNDQQSFYGIKDPFFNKEDDTAYHNYPSSLPPPYLALDLFDANPYTIVSVGEVYTGTPGNYTYFGDFSDLIDKAEQIDEAEQIDEPEQINGHRELHLAGERNITKPAIVGGIVFASTFKPTNALCEPGGESFLYSLYYKTGTPYMKPVFTGTGESIVIDSETKEKVVGIIDLGEGLASGPIVHLGDQGPKKGTIFVQKSTSEITGFEVDLANTPRSTLKSWIDKR
;
A
#
# COMPACT_ATOMS: atom_id res chain seq x y z
N PRO A 1 -5.57 33.21 0.57
CA PRO A 1 -6.32 32.62 1.71
C PRO A 1 -6.11 31.11 1.67
N TRP A 2 -5.99 30.45 2.83
CA TRP A 2 -5.90 28.99 2.89
C TRP A 2 -7.30 28.39 2.89
N PHE A 3 -7.53 27.35 2.09
CA PHE A 3 -8.79 26.62 2.02
C PHE A 3 -8.60 25.23 2.62
N ILE A 4 -9.57 24.79 3.41
CA ILE A 4 -9.60 23.42 3.93
C ILE A 4 -10.65 22.65 3.12
N SER A 5 -10.23 21.53 2.55
CA SER A 5 -11.09 20.59 1.84
C SER A 5 -11.05 19.22 2.52
N THR A 6 -12.13 18.45 2.36
CA THR A 6 -12.11 17.02 2.68
C THR A 6 -11.64 16.25 1.46
N LEU A 7 -10.47 15.61 1.53
CA LEU A 7 -9.95 14.76 0.46
C LEU A 7 -10.68 13.41 0.40
N PHE A 8 -10.94 12.80 1.55
CA PHE A 8 -11.48 11.44 1.65
C PHE A 8 -12.39 11.28 2.86
N LYS A 9 -13.45 10.47 2.71
CA LYS A 9 -14.33 10.08 3.81
C LYS A 9 -14.24 8.58 4.02
N ALA A 10 -13.34 8.19 4.92
CA ALA A 10 -13.15 6.78 5.27
C ALA A 10 -14.39 6.17 5.95
N PRO A 11 -14.65 4.87 5.74
CA PRO A 11 -15.71 4.14 6.44
C PRO A 11 -15.38 3.90 7.92
N GLY A 12 -14.09 3.90 8.28
CA GLY A 12 -13.58 3.71 9.64
C GLY A 12 -12.78 4.91 10.16
N PRO A 13 -12.46 4.95 11.46
CA PRO A 13 -11.64 6.01 12.05
C PRO A 13 -10.22 5.97 11.49
N ILE A 14 -9.60 7.13 11.26
CA ILE A 14 -8.17 7.25 10.91
C ILE A 14 -7.46 7.83 12.13
N THR A 15 -6.47 7.09 12.65
CA THR A 15 -5.69 7.52 13.82
C THR A 15 -4.19 7.62 13.56
N ALA A 16 -3.67 6.80 12.65
CA ALA A 16 -2.29 6.89 12.20
C ALA A 16 -2.05 8.17 11.39
N PRO A 17 -0.85 8.77 11.45
CA PRO A 17 -0.45 9.80 10.49
C PRO A 17 -0.40 9.23 9.07
N ALA A 18 -0.84 10.02 8.09
CA ALA A 18 -0.67 9.70 6.69
C ALA A 18 0.80 9.89 6.23
N SER A 19 1.16 9.19 5.16
CA SER A 19 2.43 9.37 4.45
C SER A 19 2.17 9.91 3.05
N LEU A 20 3.04 10.83 2.64
CA LEU A 20 2.92 11.55 1.36
C LEU A 20 4.06 11.13 0.44
N SER A 21 3.76 10.99 -0.85
CA SER A 21 4.74 10.78 -1.91
C SER A 21 4.31 11.50 -3.17
N VAL A 22 5.21 11.55 -4.15
CA VAL A 22 4.94 12.03 -5.50
C VAL A 22 5.28 10.92 -6.49
N ASP A 23 4.46 10.73 -7.52
CA ASP A 23 4.73 9.78 -8.60
C ASP A 23 5.56 10.39 -9.74
N GLU A 24 5.88 9.59 -10.76
CA GLU A 24 6.61 10.04 -11.94
C GLU A 24 5.90 11.12 -12.78
N LYS A 25 4.58 11.29 -12.60
CA LYS A 25 3.75 12.30 -13.27
C LYS A 25 3.58 13.57 -12.42
N GLU A 26 4.30 13.67 -11.30
CA GLU A 26 4.20 14.78 -10.32
C GLU A 26 2.88 14.83 -9.53
N ASN A 27 2.08 13.77 -9.53
CA ASN A 27 0.87 13.71 -8.73
C ASN A 27 1.21 13.45 -7.26
N ALA A 28 0.55 14.17 -6.35
CA ALA A 28 0.68 13.94 -4.92
C ALA A 28 -0.17 12.75 -4.47
N TRP A 29 0.44 11.83 -3.74
CA TRP A 29 -0.20 10.64 -3.17
C TRP A 29 -0.25 10.71 -1.64
N VAL A 30 -1.34 10.22 -1.08
CA VAL A 30 -1.60 10.13 0.36
C VAL A 30 -1.91 8.68 0.72
N PHE A 31 -1.09 8.10 1.59
CA PHE A 31 -1.22 6.71 2.06
C PHE A 31 -1.52 6.67 3.55
N PHE A 32 -2.57 5.95 3.92
CA PHE A 32 -3.04 5.82 5.30
C PHE A 32 -3.96 4.60 5.43
N GLY A 33 -4.13 4.09 6.63
CA GLY A 33 -5.16 3.07 6.91
C GLY A 33 -6.11 3.49 8.01
N THR A 34 -7.20 2.73 8.11
CA THR A 34 -8.20 2.90 9.18
C THR A 34 -7.88 2.01 10.37
N GLY A 35 -8.47 2.40 11.49
CA GLY A 35 -8.36 1.75 12.78
C GLY A 35 -8.12 2.74 13.90
N ARG A 36 -8.59 2.37 15.10
CA ARG A 36 -8.35 3.05 16.37
C ARG A 36 -8.06 1.99 17.43
N TYR A 37 -7.21 2.30 18.40
CA TYR A 37 -6.94 1.40 19.53
C TYR A 37 -6.64 2.22 20.79
N PHE A 38 -7.67 2.92 21.28
CA PHE A 38 -7.58 3.79 22.46
C PHE A 38 -8.39 3.26 23.65
N THR A 39 -9.41 2.44 23.40
CA THR A 39 -10.31 1.88 24.42
C THR A 39 -10.41 0.37 24.32
N ASP A 40 -10.95 -0.25 25.38
CA ASP A 40 -11.24 -1.68 25.42
C ASP A 40 -12.31 -2.09 24.39
N ASP A 41 -13.28 -1.21 24.12
CA ASP A 41 -14.26 -1.41 23.03
C ASP A 41 -13.58 -1.47 21.67
N ASP A 42 -12.51 -0.69 21.48
CA ASP A 42 -11.69 -0.85 20.29
C ASP A 42 -11.06 -2.24 20.29
N ALA A 43 -10.48 -2.73 21.39
CA ALA A 43 -9.90 -4.08 21.41
C ALA A 43 -10.87 -5.20 20.98
N ALA A 44 -12.16 -5.08 21.33
CA ALA A 44 -13.19 -6.05 20.98
C ALA A 44 -13.84 -5.84 19.59
N ASN A 45 -13.61 -4.70 18.93
CA ASN A 45 -14.18 -4.43 17.62
C ASN A 45 -13.47 -5.26 16.54
N ASN A 46 -14.25 -6.09 15.84
CA ASN A 46 -13.74 -6.96 14.76
C ASN A 46 -14.16 -6.46 13.37
N ASP A 47 -14.57 -5.19 13.22
CA ASP A 47 -14.95 -4.64 11.93
C ASP A 47 -13.74 -4.59 11.00
N GLN A 48 -13.97 -4.96 9.74
CA GLN A 48 -12.95 -4.94 8.71
C GLN A 48 -12.42 -3.51 8.51
N GLN A 49 -11.10 -3.36 8.56
CA GLN A 49 -10.41 -2.11 8.27
C GLN A 49 -9.70 -2.19 6.92
N SER A 50 -9.32 -1.03 6.40
CA SER A 50 -8.70 -0.93 5.08
C SER A 50 -7.53 0.04 5.08
N PHE A 51 -6.63 -0.19 4.14
CA PHE A 51 -5.54 0.69 3.77
C PHE A 51 -5.89 1.38 2.45
N TYR A 52 -5.50 2.64 2.30
CA TYR A 52 -5.86 3.50 1.18
C TYR A 52 -4.62 4.16 0.57
N GLY A 53 -4.63 4.28 -0.75
CA GLY A 53 -3.73 5.14 -1.53
C GLY A 53 -4.57 6.08 -2.37
N ILE A 54 -4.56 7.36 -2.01
CA ILE A 54 -5.40 8.40 -2.63
C ILE A 54 -4.49 9.43 -3.30
N LYS A 55 -4.66 9.67 -4.60
CA LYS A 55 -4.11 10.82 -5.30
C LYS A 55 -4.89 12.08 -4.94
N ASP A 56 -4.18 13.16 -4.68
CA ASP A 56 -4.77 14.48 -4.50
C ASP A 56 -5.06 15.11 -5.87
N PRO A 57 -6.35 15.32 -6.24
CA PRO A 57 -6.73 15.91 -7.52
C PRO A 57 -6.16 17.32 -7.74
N PHE A 58 -5.88 18.05 -6.65
CA PHE A 58 -5.28 19.39 -6.75
C PHE A 58 -3.89 19.37 -7.40
N PHE A 59 -3.17 18.26 -7.26
CA PHE A 59 -1.84 18.06 -7.85
C PHE A 59 -1.88 17.13 -9.07
N ASN A 60 -3.06 16.82 -9.61
CA ASN A 60 -3.18 16.03 -10.83
C ASN A 60 -3.08 16.93 -12.06
N LYS A 61 -1.91 16.97 -12.71
CA LYS A 61 -1.66 17.83 -13.88
C LYS A 61 -2.48 17.43 -15.11
N GLU A 62 -2.88 16.17 -15.21
CA GLU A 62 -3.68 15.69 -16.35
C GLU A 62 -5.16 16.04 -16.21
N ASP A 63 -5.61 16.40 -14.99
CA ASP A 63 -6.92 16.98 -14.75
C ASP A 63 -6.83 18.52 -14.73
N ASP A 64 -6.90 19.13 -15.92
CA ASP A 64 -6.90 20.59 -16.09
C ASP A 64 -8.03 21.30 -15.29
N THR A 65 -9.08 20.58 -14.90
CA THR A 65 -10.18 21.15 -14.12
C THR A 65 -9.82 21.26 -12.65
N ALA A 66 -9.15 20.26 -12.06
CA ALA A 66 -8.80 20.21 -10.64
C ALA A 66 -7.38 20.73 -10.33
N TYR A 67 -6.46 20.70 -11.30
CA TYR A 67 -5.06 21.08 -11.12
C TYR A 67 -4.90 22.53 -10.62
N HIS A 68 -4.32 22.70 -9.43
CA HIS A 68 -4.15 23.99 -8.77
C HIS A 68 -5.42 24.85 -8.65
N ASN A 69 -6.59 24.22 -8.69
CA ASN A 69 -7.87 24.91 -8.77
C ASN A 69 -8.74 24.61 -7.54
N TYR A 70 -8.61 25.45 -6.51
CA TYR A 70 -9.24 25.20 -5.19
C TYR A 70 -10.77 24.95 -5.19
N PRO A 71 -11.61 25.61 -6.02
CA PRO A 71 -13.05 25.34 -6.06
C PRO A 71 -13.45 24.01 -6.71
N SER A 72 -12.64 23.48 -7.62
CA SER A 72 -12.92 22.26 -8.39
C SER A 72 -12.11 21.05 -7.91
N SER A 73 -10.99 21.26 -7.23
CA SER A 73 -10.25 20.25 -6.47
C SER A 73 -10.97 19.80 -5.18
N LEU A 74 -12.26 20.12 -5.07
CA LEU A 74 -13.20 19.63 -4.07
C LEU A 74 -14.13 18.57 -4.71
N PRO A 75 -13.64 17.50 -5.38
CA PRO A 75 -14.57 16.44 -5.73
C PRO A 75 -15.22 15.94 -4.43
N PRO A 76 -16.47 15.43 -4.49
CA PRO A 76 -17.09 14.81 -3.33
C PRO A 76 -16.08 13.81 -2.73
N PRO A 77 -16.01 13.71 -1.39
CA PRO A 77 -15.00 12.87 -0.78
C PRO A 77 -15.14 11.47 -1.36
N TYR A 78 -14.04 10.91 -1.89
CA TYR A 78 -14.09 9.58 -2.48
C TYR A 78 -14.74 8.63 -1.47
N LEU A 79 -15.74 7.88 -1.91
CA LEU A 79 -16.31 6.81 -1.12
C LEU A 79 -15.51 5.55 -1.41
N ALA A 80 -15.39 4.66 -0.41
CA ALA A 80 -14.63 3.42 -0.59
C ALA A 80 -15.11 2.60 -1.79
N LEU A 81 -16.40 2.66 -2.16
CA LEU A 81 -16.94 1.94 -3.31
C LEU A 81 -16.45 2.46 -4.68
N ASP A 82 -15.97 3.71 -4.74
CA ASP A 82 -15.52 4.34 -5.98
C ASP A 82 -14.02 4.12 -6.22
N LEU A 83 -13.35 3.36 -5.35
CA LEU A 83 -11.92 3.11 -5.41
C LEU A 83 -11.62 1.77 -6.08
N PHE A 84 -10.44 1.67 -6.68
CA PHE A 84 -9.90 0.40 -7.14
C PHE A 84 -9.73 -0.57 -5.96
N ASP A 85 -10.39 -1.72 -6.01
CA ASP A 85 -10.26 -2.77 -5.00
C ASP A 85 -9.09 -3.70 -5.32
N ALA A 86 -8.05 -3.64 -4.51
CA ALA A 86 -6.85 -4.47 -4.65
C ALA A 86 -7.03 -5.91 -4.14
N ASN A 87 -8.11 -6.20 -3.40
CA ASN A 87 -8.30 -7.49 -2.72
C ASN A 87 -8.34 -8.75 -3.60
N PRO A 88 -9.00 -8.76 -4.77
CA PRO A 88 -9.20 -10.00 -5.51
C PRO A 88 -7.94 -10.50 -6.21
N TYR A 89 -6.88 -9.68 -6.28
CA TYR A 89 -5.70 -9.93 -7.10
C TYR A 89 -4.62 -10.71 -6.33
N THR A 90 -4.24 -11.87 -6.88
CA THR A 90 -3.12 -12.69 -6.45
C THR A 90 -2.02 -12.61 -7.49
N ILE A 91 -0.82 -12.19 -7.06
CA ILE A 91 0.32 -11.99 -7.93
C ILE A 91 1.24 -13.20 -7.78
N VAL A 92 1.61 -13.82 -8.90
CA VAL A 92 2.62 -14.88 -8.92
C VAL A 92 3.91 -14.35 -9.55
N SER A 93 5.03 -14.99 -9.18
CA SER A 93 6.35 -14.70 -9.70
C SER A 93 6.32 -14.68 -11.23
N VAL A 94 7.17 -13.84 -11.84
CA VAL A 94 7.20 -13.58 -13.30
C VAL A 94 6.13 -12.59 -13.78
N GLY A 95 5.19 -12.20 -12.91
CA GLY A 95 4.28 -11.06 -13.14
C GLY A 95 2.91 -11.44 -13.67
N GLU A 96 2.55 -12.72 -13.70
CA GLU A 96 1.18 -13.13 -13.98
C GLU A 96 0.27 -12.76 -12.78
N VAL A 97 -0.95 -12.35 -13.09
CA VAL A 97 -1.96 -11.94 -12.12
C VAL A 97 -3.17 -12.84 -12.26
N TYR A 98 -3.67 -13.29 -11.12
CA TYR A 98 -4.87 -14.12 -11.01
C TYR A 98 -5.89 -13.46 -10.10
N THR A 99 -7.16 -13.76 -10.33
CA THR A 99 -8.24 -13.40 -9.40
C THR A 99 -8.93 -14.65 -8.88
N GLY A 100 -9.61 -14.54 -7.74
CA GLY A 100 -10.40 -15.63 -7.17
C GLY A 100 -9.93 -16.06 -5.79
N THR A 101 -10.20 -17.32 -5.45
CA THR A 101 -9.95 -17.86 -4.10
C THR A 101 -9.06 -19.09 -4.18
N PRO A 102 -8.39 -19.50 -3.09
CA PRO A 102 -7.58 -20.72 -3.08
C PRO A 102 -8.33 -21.93 -3.66
N GLY A 103 -7.81 -22.48 -4.76
CA GLY A 103 -8.39 -23.61 -5.48
C GLY A 103 -9.34 -23.25 -6.64
N ASN A 104 -9.67 -21.97 -6.83
CA ASN A 104 -10.42 -21.48 -7.98
C ASN A 104 -9.88 -20.10 -8.40
N TYR A 105 -8.87 -20.15 -9.26
CA TYR A 105 -8.18 -18.97 -9.79
C TYR A 105 -8.53 -18.78 -11.27
N THR A 106 -8.78 -17.53 -11.64
CA THR A 106 -8.99 -17.12 -13.03
C THR A 106 -7.83 -16.23 -13.43
N TYR A 107 -7.19 -16.55 -14.56
CA TYR A 107 -6.15 -15.70 -15.13
C TYR A 107 -6.73 -14.31 -15.45
N PHE A 108 -6.12 -13.27 -14.89
CA PHE A 108 -6.51 -11.88 -15.13
C PHE A 108 -5.71 -11.27 -16.27
N GLY A 109 -4.40 -11.46 -16.26
CA GLY A 109 -3.47 -10.80 -17.18
C GLY A 109 -2.07 -10.72 -16.59
N ASP A 110 -1.23 -9.89 -17.18
CA ASP A 110 0.09 -9.55 -16.65
C ASP A 110 0.00 -8.39 -15.64
N PHE A 111 1.08 -8.16 -14.91
CA PHE A 111 1.16 -7.09 -13.90
C PHE A 111 1.00 -5.69 -14.53
N SER A 112 1.33 -5.53 -15.81
CA SER A 112 1.02 -4.30 -16.57
C SER A 112 -0.49 -4.08 -16.67
N ASP A 113 -1.26 -5.12 -17.01
CA ASP A 113 -2.71 -5.03 -17.16
C ASP A 113 -3.37 -4.67 -15.83
N LEU A 114 -2.77 -5.09 -14.71
CA LEU A 114 -3.21 -4.71 -13.36
C LEU A 114 -2.92 -3.24 -13.06
N ILE A 115 -1.78 -2.71 -13.49
CA ILE A 115 -1.46 -1.29 -13.39
C ILE A 115 -2.45 -0.50 -14.24
N ASP A 116 -2.65 -0.87 -15.50
CA ASP A 116 -3.57 -0.20 -16.41
C ASP A 116 -5.01 -0.22 -15.85
N LYS A 117 -5.42 -1.35 -15.27
CA LYS A 117 -6.72 -1.45 -14.60
C LYS A 117 -6.83 -0.55 -13.37
N ALA A 118 -5.78 -0.45 -12.55
CA ALA A 118 -5.76 0.43 -11.37
C ALA A 118 -5.69 1.92 -11.75
N GLU A 119 -5.08 2.22 -12.89
CA GLU A 119 -5.01 3.56 -13.47
C GLU A 119 -6.29 3.92 -14.27
N GLN A 120 -7.23 2.98 -14.39
CA GLN A 120 -8.44 3.08 -15.21
C GLN A 120 -8.15 3.39 -16.69
N ILE A 121 -7.00 2.94 -17.17
CA ILE A 121 -6.64 2.98 -18.58
C ILE A 121 -7.42 1.84 -19.26
N ASP A 122 -8.59 2.15 -19.80
CA ASP A 122 -9.28 1.24 -20.71
C ASP A 122 -8.75 1.48 -22.13
N GLU A 123 -7.87 0.60 -22.62
CA GLU A 123 -7.38 0.71 -24.01
C GLU A 123 -8.50 0.55 -25.06
N ALA A 124 -9.65 -0.04 -24.68
CA ALA A 124 -10.75 -0.32 -25.60
C ALA A 124 -11.72 0.87 -25.77
N GLU A 125 -11.72 1.82 -24.85
CA GLU A 125 -12.65 2.93 -24.84
C GLU A 125 -11.85 4.21 -24.57
N GLN A 126 -11.73 5.10 -25.57
CA GLN A 126 -11.19 6.46 -25.40
C GLN A 126 -12.05 7.21 -24.38
N ILE A 127 -11.84 6.95 -23.09
CA ILE A 127 -12.55 7.61 -22.01
C ILE A 127 -11.83 8.94 -21.77
N ASP A 128 -12.53 10.03 -22.11
CA ASP A 128 -12.15 11.44 -21.93
C ASP A 128 -12.19 11.89 -20.45
N GLU A 129 -12.35 10.97 -19.50
CA GLU A 129 -12.56 11.29 -18.08
C GLU A 129 -11.33 10.93 -17.23
N PRO A 130 -10.94 11.80 -16.28
CA PRO A 130 -9.61 11.79 -15.67
C PRO A 130 -9.32 10.54 -14.83
N GLU A 131 -8.10 10.02 -15.01
CA GLU A 131 -7.44 8.93 -14.29
C GLU A 131 -7.68 9.03 -12.76
N GLN A 132 -8.69 8.34 -12.22
CA GLN A 132 -8.87 8.25 -10.78
C GLN A 132 -8.12 7.04 -10.23
N ILE A 133 -6.81 7.23 -10.08
CA ILE A 133 -5.87 6.24 -9.55
C ILE A 133 -5.92 6.27 -8.02
N ASN A 134 -7.09 5.94 -7.48
CA ASN A 134 -7.31 5.81 -6.06
C ASN A 134 -7.65 4.36 -5.76
N GLY A 135 -6.98 3.78 -4.77
CA GLY A 135 -7.11 2.37 -4.44
C GLY A 135 -7.35 2.15 -2.96
N HIS A 136 -8.04 1.05 -2.66
CA HIS A 136 -8.09 0.51 -1.31
C HIS A 136 -7.70 -0.96 -1.29
N ARG A 137 -7.31 -1.39 -0.09
CA ARG A 137 -7.14 -2.80 0.23
C ARG A 137 -7.67 -3.06 1.64
N GLU A 138 -8.49 -4.09 1.80
CA GLU A 138 -8.84 -4.57 3.14
C GLU A 138 -7.60 -5.16 3.83
N LEU A 139 -7.44 -4.87 5.12
CA LEU A 139 -6.44 -5.54 5.94
C LEU A 139 -6.73 -7.04 6.01
N HIS A 140 -5.68 -7.84 6.11
CA HIS A 140 -5.69 -9.28 5.96
C HIS A 140 -6.68 -9.97 6.88
N LEU A 141 -6.85 -9.45 8.10
CA LEU A 141 -7.72 -10.01 9.12
C LEU A 141 -8.79 -9.01 9.60
N ALA A 142 -9.96 -9.53 9.91
CA ALA A 142 -11.00 -8.79 10.62
C ALA A 142 -10.48 -8.30 11.99
N GLY A 143 -10.78 -7.05 12.34
CA GLY A 143 -10.28 -6.40 13.55
C GLY A 143 -8.83 -5.93 13.50
N GLU A 144 -8.09 -6.22 12.43
CA GLU A 144 -6.76 -5.65 12.18
C GLU A 144 -6.84 -4.14 11.90
N ARG A 145 -5.80 -3.39 12.25
CA ARG A 145 -5.79 -1.92 12.18
C ARG A 145 -4.45 -1.36 11.76
N ASN A 146 -4.46 -0.27 11.01
CA ASN A 146 -3.27 0.55 10.82
C ASN A 146 -3.30 1.73 11.80
N ILE A 147 -2.47 1.63 12.84
CA ILE A 147 -2.33 2.67 13.89
C ILE A 147 -0.93 3.29 13.91
N THR A 148 -0.10 2.97 12.92
CA THR A 148 1.26 3.50 12.78
C THR A 148 1.46 4.11 11.40
N LYS A 149 2.33 5.13 11.33
CA LYS A 149 2.62 5.83 10.08
C LYS A 149 3.29 4.88 9.06
N PRO A 150 2.75 4.75 7.83
CA PRO A 150 3.40 3.96 6.76
C PRO A 150 4.73 4.57 6.30
N ALA A 151 5.61 3.78 5.71
CA ALA A 151 6.84 4.27 5.07
C ALA A 151 6.80 3.99 3.56
N ILE A 152 7.31 4.92 2.75
CA ILE A 152 7.26 4.81 1.29
C ILE A 152 8.68 4.91 0.76
N VAL A 153 9.10 3.93 -0.04
CA VAL A 153 10.44 3.94 -0.67
C VAL A 153 10.45 3.08 -1.94
N GLY A 154 11.06 3.59 -3.01
CA GLY A 154 11.31 2.82 -4.23
C GLY A 154 10.06 2.21 -4.86
N GLY A 155 8.91 2.91 -4.82
CA GLY A 155 7.63 2.45 -5.36
C GLY A 155 6.87 1.46 -4.48
N ILE A 156 7.36 1.18 -3.26
CA ILE A 156 6.70 0.30 -2.29
C ILE A 156 6.24 1.11 -1.08
N VAL A 157 5.02 0.84 -0.64
CA VAL A 157 4.42 1.32 0.61
C VAL A 157 4.50 0.20 1.63
N PHE A 158 5.27 0.44 2.69
CA PHE A 158 5.36 -0.43 3.85
C PHE A 158 4.42 0.08 4.94
N ALA A 159 3.60 -0.81 5.50
CA ALA A 159 2.71 -0.47 6.59
C ALA A 159 2.74 -1.56 7.66
N SER A 160 2.96 -1.16 8.91
CA SER A 160 2.78 -2.05 10.05
C SER A 160 1.35 -1.93 10.56
N THR A 161 0.72 -3.07 10.81
CA THR A 161 -0.63 -3.14 11.35
C THR A 161 -0.64 -3.95 12.64
N PHE A 162 -1.76 -3.90 13.36
CA PHE A 162 -1.96 -4.60 14.61
C PHE A 162 -3.38 -5.13 14.68
N LYS A 163 -3.52 -6.41 15.01
CA LYS A 163 -4.79 -7.04 15.34
C LYS A 163 -4.80 -7.35 16.84
N PRO A 164 -5.57 -6.58 17.63
CA PRO A 164 -5.74 -6.87 19.05
C PRO A 164 -6.33 -8.28 19.27
N THR A 165 -5.99 -8.90 20.39
CA THR A 165 -6.76 -10.04 20.89
C THR A 165 -8.08 -9.57 21.49
N ASN A 166 -9.15 -10.36 21.33
CA ASN A 166 -10.45 -10.09 21.96
C ASN A 166 -10.45 -10.26 23.50
N ALA A 167 -9.29 -10.57 24.11
CA ALA A 167 -9.13 -10.72 25.54
C ALA A 167 -8.91 -9.34 26.20
N LEU A 168 -10.00 -8.76 26.73
CA LEU A 168 -10.02 -7.41 27.35
C LEU A 168 -9.08 -7.24 28.56
N CYS A 169 -8.51 -8.32 29.08
CA CYS A 169 -7.69 -8.31 30.30
C CYS A 169 -6.22 -8.67 30.06
N GLU A 170 -5.84 -9.04 28.84
CA GLU A 170 -4.45 -9.32 28.49
C GLU A 170 -4.04 -8.42 27.32
N PRO A 171 -3.07 -7.50 27.51
CA PRO A 171 -2.47 -6.76 26.42
C PRO A 171 -1.85 -7.77 25.45
N GLY A 172 -2.49 -7.99 24.32
CA GLY A 172 -2.16 -9.04 23.39
C GLY A 172 -2.63 -8.68 21.98
N GLY A 173 -2.06 -9.36 21.01
CA GLY A 173 -2.33 -9.13 19.61
C GLY A 173 -1.12 -9.43 18.75
N GLU A 174 -1.37 -9.51 17.47
CA GLU A 174 -0.39 -9.84 16.46
C GLU A 174 -0.20 -8.66 15.52
N SER A 175 1.02 -8.47 15.06
CA SER A 175 1.34 -7.43 14.10
C SER A 175 1.75 -8.01 12.76
N PHE A 176 1.46 -7.27 11.70
CA PHE A 176 1.78 -7.65 10.34
C PHE A 176 2.54 -6.51 9.66
N LEU A 177 3.42 -6.86 8.73
CA LEU A 177 4.13 -5.91 7.88
C LEU A 177 3.71 -6.11 6.42
N TYR A 178 3.13 -5.08 5.84
CA TYR A 178 2.72 -5.05 4.44
C TYR A 178 3.84 -4.48 3.57
N SER A 179 3.93 -4.97 2.33
CA SER A 179 4.67 -4.35 1.23
C SER A 179 3.75 -4.26 0.02
N LEU A 180 3.20 -3.06 -0.23
CA LEU A 180 2.24 -2.82 -1.30
C LEU A 180 2.89 -1.99 -2.40
N TYR A 181 2.66 -2.34 -3.66
CA TYR A 181 3.02 -1.50 -4.79
C TYR A 181 2.11 -0.28 -4.82
N TYR A 182 2.70 0.90 -4.91
CA TYR A 182 2.00 2.15 -4.60
C TYR A 182 0.82 2.45 -5.55
N LYS A 183 0.88 1.98 -6.81
CA LYS A 183 -0.20 2.21 -7.80
C LYS A 183 -1.39 1.28 -7.61
N THR A 184 -1.14 0.02 -7.30
CA THR A 184 -2.16 -1.04 -7.35
C THR A 184 -2.62 -1.47 -5.95
N GLY A 185 -1.88 -1.14 -4.89
CA GLY A 185 -2.20 -1.63 -3.53
C GLY A 185 -2.02 -3.13 -3.34
N THR A 186 -1.42 -3.84 -4.31
CA THR A 186 -1.11 -5.28 -4.28
C THR A 186 0.40 -5.53 -4.10
N PRO A 187 0.87 -6.76 -3.84
CA PRO A 187 2.31 -7.04 -3.86
C PRO A 187 2.93 -6.74 -5.24
N TYR A 188 4.17 -6.26 -5.27
CA TYR A 188 4.89 -6.05 -6.53
C TYR A 188 5.19 -7.39 -7.23
N MET A 189 5.21 -7.43 -8.57
CA MET A 189 5.46 -8.66 -9.35
C MET A 189 6.77 -9.42 -9.02
N LYS A 190 7.75 -8.74 -8.42
CA LYS A 190 8.96 -9.37 -7.90
C LYS A 190 8.90 -9.36 -6.38
N PRO A 191 9.24 -10.46 -5.69
CA PRO A 191 9.25 -10.52 -4.24
C PRO A 191 10.04 -9.36 -3.64
N VAL A 192 9.33 -8.50 -2.90
CA VAL A 192 9.96 -7.39 -2.18
C VAL A 192 10.70 -7.93 -0.97
N PHE A 193 10.06 -8.79 -0.18
CA PHE A 193 10.74 -9.53 0.88
C PHE A 193 11.54 -10.67 0.25
N THR A 194 12.87 -10.61 0.43
CA THR A 194 13.75 -11.61 -0.18
C THR A 194 13.58 -12.97 0.49
N GLY A 195 13.44 -14.03 -0.32
CA GLY A 195 13.35 -15.41 0.18
C GLY A 195 12.00 -15.82 0.80
N THR A 196 10.95 -15.03 0.64
CA THR A 196 9.62 -15.29 1.24
C THR A 196 8.57 -15.76 0.24
N GLY A 197 8.94 -16.41 -0.87
CA GLY A 197 7.98 -16.94 -1.83
C GLY A 197 7.09 -18.03 -1.23
N GLU A 198 5.80 -18.03 -1.54
CA GLU A 198 4.86 -19.08 -1.15
C GLU A 198 4.51 -19.96 -2.34
N SER A 199 4.41 -21.28 -2.17
CA SER A 199 3.88 -22.13 -3.25
C SER A 199 2.36 -22.04 -3.31
N ILE A 200 1.84 -21.86 -4.51
CA ILE A 200 0.40 -21.84 -4.81
C ILE A 200 0.10 -22.81 -5.94
N VAL A 201 -1.05 -23.49 -5.90
CA VAL A 201 -1.47 -24.40 -6.97
C VAL A 201 -2.57 -23.72 -7.79
N ILE A 202 -2.31 -23.55 -9.08
CA ILE A 202 -3.22 -22.94 -10.06
C ILE A 202 -3.28 -23.88 -11.26
N ASP A 203 -4.48 -24.29 -11.67
CA ASP A 203 -4.69 -25.21 -12.81
C ASP A 203 -3.84 -26.50 -12.75
N SER A 204 -3.65 -27.05 -11.56
CA SER A 204 -2.80 -28.23 -11.27
C SER A 204 -1.29 -28.00 -11.47
N GLU A 205 -0.86 -26.76 -11.66
CA GLU A 205 0.55 -26.36 -11.69
C GLU A 205 0.95 -25.67 -10.38
N THR A 206 2.15 -25.96 -9.87
CA THR A 206 2.70 -25.26 -8.71
C THR A 206 3.43 -24.01 -9.17
N LYS A 207 2.93 -22.83 -8.78
CA LYS A 207 3.53 -21.53 -9.02
C LYS A 207 4.07 -20.93 -7.72
N GLU A 208 4.93 -19.93 -7.82
CA GLU A 208 5.41 -19.16 -6.68
C GLU A 208 4.57 -17.88 -6.56
N LYS A 209 3.79 -17.75 -5.49
CA LYS A 209 3.03 -16.56 -5.13
C LYS A 209 3.98 -15.52 -4.50
N VAL A 210 3.80 -14.26 -4.89
CA VAL A 210 4.52 -13.16 -4.26
C VAL A 210 3.87 -12.81 -2.93
N VAL A 211 4.66 -12.89 -1.86
CA VAL A 211 4.23 -12.49 -0.51
C VAL A 211 4.40 -10.99 -0.34
N GLY A 212 3.29 -10.30 -0.02
CA GLY A 212 3.29 -8.89 0.35
C GLY A 212 2.84 -8.61 1.79
N ILE A 213 2.68 -9.64 2.61
CA ILE A 213 2.30 -9.54 4.02
C ILE A 213 3.16 -10.51 4.80
N ILE A 214 3.87 -10.00 5.80
CA ILE A 214 4.67 -10.80 6.74
C ILE A 214 4.01 -10.74 8.11
N ASP A 215 3.79 -11.91 8.70
CA ASP A 215 3.42 -12.03 10.10
C ASP A 215 4.65 -11.72 10.98
N LEU A 216 4.53 -10.68 11.81
CA LEU A 216 5.58 -10.30 12.76
C LEU A 216 5.39 -11.00 14.12
N GLY A 217 4.31 -11.74 14.32
CA GLY A 217 3.93 -12.42 15.54
C GLY A 217 3.42 -11.45 16.62
N GLU A 218 3.51 -11.91 17.87
CA GLU A 218 2.96 -11.18 19.02
C GLU A 218 3.65 -9.83 19.28
N GLY A 219 2.83 -8.86 19.66
CA GLY A 219 3.23 -7.53 20.11
C GLY A 219 2.90 -6.43 19.11
N LEU A 220 2.65 -5.23 19.64
CA LEU A 220 2.40 -4.05 18.83
C LEU A 220 3.68 -3.63 18.10
N ALA A 221 3.65 -3.65 16.78
CA ALA A 221 4.72 -3.15 15.92
C ALA A 221 4.75 -1.62 15.83
N SER A 222 5.95 -1.06 15.76
CA SER A 222 6.20 0.32 15.36
C SER A 222 5.88 0.52 13.87
N GLY A 223 5.77 1.78 13.45
CA GLY A 223 5.85 2.11 12.02
C GLY A 223 7.17 1.60 11.43
N PRO A 224 7.19 1.18 10.16
CA PRO A 224 8.38 0.64 9.53
C PRO A 224 9.43 1.74 9.32
N ILE A 225 10.70 1.40 9.58
CA ILE A 225 11.85 2.28 9.39
C ILE A 225 12.65 1.77 8.21
N VAL A 226 12.89 2.65 7.23
CA VAL A 226 13.66 2.33 6.03
C VAL A 226 15.13 2.68 6.25
N HIS A 227 16.01 1.70 6.00
CA HIS A 227 17.45 1.92 5.89
C HIS A 227 17.93 1.60 4.48
N LEU A 228 18.57 2.56 3.82
CA LEU A 228 19.19 2.38 2.51
C LEU A 228 20.71 2.45 2.67
N GLY A 229 21.34 1.27 2.79
CA GLY A 229 22.79 1.12 2.95
C GLY A 229 23.55 1.09 1.62
N ASP A 230 24.59 0.26 1.47
CA ASP A 230 25.29 0.05 0.19
C ASP A 230 24.94 -1.29 -0.49
N GLN A 231 23.77 -1.85 -0.18
CA GLN A 231 23.34 -3.18 -0.63
C GLN A 231 23.05 -3.26 -2.15
N GLY A 232 22.94 -2.13 -2.85
CA GLY A 232 22.63 -2.06 -4.29
C GLY A 232 21.53 -1.04 -4.62
N PRO A 233 21.30 -0.76 -5.92
CA PRO A 233 20.45 0.36 -6.35
C PRO A 233 18.98 0.22 -5.93
N LYS A 234 18.44 -1.00 -5.91
CA LYS A 234 17.05 -1.29 -5.51
C LYS A 234 16.96 -2.05 -4.18
N LYS A 235 18.02 -2.02 -3.37
CA LYS A 235 18.11 -2.81 -2.14
C LYS A 235 18.00 -1.90 -0.92
N GLY A 236 17.34 -2.40 0.12
CA GLY A 236 17.23 -1.73 1.42
C GLY A 236 16.95 -2.72 2.54
N THR A 237 16.86 -2.21 3.76
CA THR A 237 16.44 -2.98 4.93
C THR A 237 15.28 -2.27 5.61
N ILE A 238 14.20 -2.98 5.90
CA ILE A 238 13.07 -2.48 6.69
C ILE A 238 13.21 -2.99 8.12
N PHE A 239 13.23 -2.07 9.07
CA PHE A 239 13.22 -2.39 10.49
C PHE A 239 11.86 -2.12 11.10
N VAL A 240 11.41 -3.06 11.94
CA VAL A 240 10.22 -2.90 12.76
C VAL A 240 10.59 -3.30 14.19
N GLN A 241 10.22 -2.46 15.16
CA GLN A 241 10.38 -2.76 16.58
C GLN A 241 9.02 -3.12 17.16
N LYS A 242 8.96 -4.23 17.91
CA LYS A 242 7.75 -4.65 18.61
C LYS A 242 7.77 -4.24 20.08
N SER A 243 6.60 -4.11 20.69
CA SER A 243 6.44 -3.87 22.13
C SER A 243 7.09 -4.95 23.01
N THR A 244 7.38 -6.13 22.46
CA THR A 244 8.12 -7.23 23.10
C THR A 244 9.64 -6.99 23.15
N SER A 245 10.12 -5.82 22.73
CA SER A 245 11.55 -5.46 22.61
C SER A 245 12.32 -6.20 21.51
N GLU A 246 11.63 -6.99 20.69
CA GLU A 246 12.21 -7.57 19.48
C GLU A 246 12.32 -6.51 18.38
N ILE A 247 13.46 -6.49 17.69
CA ILE A 247 13.69 -5.69 16.49
C ILE A 247 13.92 -6.67 15.35
N THR A 248 13.05 -6.62 14.35
CA THR A 248 13.13 -7.48 13.17
C THR A 248 13.55 -6.64 11.97
N GLY A 249 14.54 -7.14 11.21
CA GLY A 249 15.04 -6.50 9.99
C GLY A 249 14.78 -7.38 8.78
N PHE A 250 14.24 -6.80 7.71
CA PHE A 250 13.93 -7.49 6.46
C PHE A 250 14.74 -6.89 5.32
N GLU A 251 15.54 -7.70 4.63
CA GLU A 251 16.17 -7.28 3.39
C GLU A 251 15.13 -7.24 2.27
N VAL A 252 15.07 -6.10 1.56
CA VAL A 252 14.05 -5.83 0.56
C VAL A 252 14.59 -5.46 -0.82
N ASP A 253 13.87 -5.93 -1.85
CA ASP A 253 14.07 -5.62 -3.26
C ASP A 253 12.94 -4.71 -3.75
N LEU A 254 13.26 -3.42 -3.90
CA LEU A 254 12.31 -2.38 -4.25
C LEU A 254 12.00 -2.39 -5.76
N ALA A 255 10.82 -1.88 -6.13
CA ALA A 255 10.42 -1.77 -7.53
C ALA A 255 11.31 -0.80 -8.32
N ASN A 256 11.62 0.35 -7.71
CA ASN A 256 12.40 1.45 -8.29
C ASN A 256 13.64 1.77 -7.45
N THR A 257 14.61 2.45 -8.06
CA THR A 257 15.83 2.91 -7.38
C THR A 257 15.52 4.18 -6.58
N PRO A 258 15.49 4.15 -5.23
CA PRO A 258 15.20 5.34 -4.42
C PRO A 258 16.41 6.28 -4.29
N ARG A 259 17.56 5.91 -4.86
CA ARG A 259 18.81 6.67 -4.73
C ARG A 259 18.93 7.71 -5.84
N SER A 260 19.28 8.93 -5.47
CA SER A 260 19.83 9.91 -6.40
C SER A 260 21.30 9.58 -6.64
N THR A 261 21.67 9.29 -7.89
CA THR A 261 23.07 9.08 -8.29
C THR A 261 23.58 10.34 -8.99
N LEU A 262 24.79 10.80 -8.64
CA LEU A 262 25.45 11.90 -9.35
C LEU A 262 25.66 11.50 -10.82
N LYS A 263 24.92 12.11 -11.74
CA LYS A 263 24.97 11.77 -13.18
C LYS A 263 26.11 12.48 -13.92
N SER A 264 26.42 13.71 -13.55
CA SER A 264 27.66 14.43 -13.92
C SER A 264 27.83 15.68 -13.06
N TRP A 265 29.06 16.21 -13.02
CA TRP A 265 29.31 17.59 -12.61
C TRP A 265 30.22 18.24 -13.67
N ILE A 266 30.03 19.53 -13.91
CA ILE A 266 30.93 20.33 -14.75
C ILE A 266 31.61 21.34 -13.82
N ASP A 267 32.93 21.22 -13.70
CA ASP A 267 33.77 22.22 -13.05
C ASP A 267 33.93 23.41 -14.02
N LYS A 268 33.34 24.56 -13.69
CA LYS A 268 33.60 25.80 -14.43
C LYS A 268 34.90 26.39 -13.88
N ARG A 269 36.01 26.12 -14.59
CA ARG A 269 37.25 26.90 -14.46
C ARG A 269 37.24 28.11 -15.38
#